data_AF-A0AAJ0GF94-F1
#
_entry.id   AF-A0AAJ0GF94-F1
#
_cell.length_a   1.000
_cell.length_b   1.000
_cell.length_c   1.000
_cell.angle_alpha   90.00
_cell.angle_beta   90.00
_cell.angle_gamma   90.00
#
_symmetry.space_group_name_H-M   'P 1'
#
loop_
_entity.id
_entity.type
_entity.pdbx_description
1 polymer ?
#
loop_
_entity_poly.entity_id
_entity_poly.type
_entity_poly.pdbx_seq_one_letter_code
_entity_poly.pdbx_strand_id
1 'polypeptide(L)'
;MAPLRPVKKDGASEQRADGILASARTAVKALKSRDGVQSELRQELENHVKRSFPVPISTAIANRLSEFDHLGCNLWNAATNLLREDEQQQASDDSRERHRGPLQTILRTFAFLLLDTAHHATARRSKDMDQQIRNFRIGLKACRFCLDQNELQLAVKLLERCAEHVNTVETESPLVRMHNDHDEANHRETKLAGMVSEYYLLRMTHAFKADRIDLADHFFDKLSISGVAQPIIAELTAQLCFDAGKTLVKRGSVDLSIKWLDRALSALDGCGVEDLSMDSSELRLAITSTLGGFTNSRVLLQN
;
A
#
# COMPACT_ATOMS: atom_id res chain seq x y z
N MET A 1 -44.03 -0.68 30.50
CA MET A 1 -43.22 -0.61 29.27
C MET A 1 -42.13 0.45 29.48
N ALA A 2 -40.86 0.06 29.43
CA ALA A 2 -39.74 0.99 29.54
C ALA A 2 -39.52 1.70 28.19
N PRO A 3 -39.15 3.00 28.16
CA PRO A 3 -39.01 3.71 26.90
C PRO A 3 -37.70 3.34 26.22
N LEU A 4 -37.80 2.93 24.95
CA LEU A 4 -36.68 2.70 24.04
C LEU A 4 -35.91 4.02 23.84
N ARG A 5 -34.66 4.10 24.33
CA ARG A 5 -33.70 5.10 23.86
C ARG A 5 -32.90 4.50 22.70
N PRO A 6 -33.02 5.06 21.50
CA PRO A 6 -31.81 5.36 20.72
C PRO A 6 -31.98 6.61 19.84
N VAL A 7 -31.40 7.76 20.22
CA VAL A 7 -31.32 8.95 19.33
C VAL A 7 -29.94 9.62 19.34
N LYS A 8 -29.11 9.42 20.38
CA LYS A 8 -27.79 10.08 20.47
C LYS A 8 -26.72 9.53 19.51
N LYS A 9 -26.85 8.28 19.05
CA LYS A 9 -25.78 7.60 18.28
C LYS A 9 -25.77 8.02 16.80
N ASP A 10 -26.93 8.33 16.24
CA ASP A 10 -27.05 8.76 14.85
C ASP A 10 -26.54 10.19 14.65
N GLY A 11 -26.88 11.12 15.54
CA GLY A 11 -26.40 12.51 15.47
C GLY A 11 -24.87 12.64 15.56
N ALA A 12 -24.19 11.82 16.37
CA ALA A 12 -22.73 11.82 16.45
C ALA A 12 -22.07 11.25 15.17
N SER A 13 -22.73 10.29 14.53
CA SER A 13 -22.25 9.69 13.28
C SER A 13 -22.44 10.65 12.10
N GLU A 14 -23.55 11.39 12.10
CA GLU A 14 -23.86 12.43 11.12
C GLU A 14 -22.89 13.61 11.22
N GLN A 15 -22.65 14.14 12.42
CA GLN A 15 -21.65 15.19 12.65
C GLN A 15 -20.25 14.78 12.19
N ARG A 16 -19.87 13.52 12.42
CA ARG A 16 -18.59 12.99 11.94
C ARG A 16 -18.54 12.96 10.42
N ALA A 17 -19.60 12.51 9.77
CA ALA A 17 -19.71 12.46 8.31
C ALA A 17 -19.61 13.88 7.72
N ASP A 18 -20.31 14.84 8.33
CA ASP A 18 -20.28 16.25 7.93
C ASP A 18 -18.86 16.83 7.99
N GLY A 19 -18.16 16.62 9.10
CA GLY A 19 -16.78 17.10 9.25
C GLY A 19 -15.85 16.53 8.17
N ILE A 20 -15.85 15.21 8.00
CA ILE A 20 -15.02 14.53 7.00
C ILE A 20 -15.30 15.06 5.58
N LEU A 21 -16.58 15.16 5.20
CA LEU A 21 -16.97 15.57 3.86
C LEU A 21 -16.77 17.07 3.63
N ALA A 22 -16.91 17.90 4.66
CA ALA A 22 -16.55 19.32 4.60
C ALA A 22 -15.06 19.51 4.31
N SER A 23 -14.18 18.86 5.08
CA SER A 23 -12.73 18.94 4.84
C SER A 23 -12.33 18.39 3.47
N ALA A 24 -12.98 17.32 3.01
CA ALA A 24 -12.76 16.78 1.67
C ALA A 24 -13.14 17.79 0.57
N ARG A 25 -14.29 18.46 0.67
CA ARG A 25 -14.71 19.50 -0.28
C ARG A 25 -13.74 20.68 -0.29
N THR A 26 -13.30 21.14 0.89
CA THR A 26 -12.35 22.24 1.03
C THR A 26 -11.01 21.88 0.40
N ALA A 27 -10.50 20.67 0.65
CA ALA A 27 -9.26 20.18 0.06
C ALA A 27 -9.33 20.07 -1.46
N VAL A 28 -10.42 19.51 -2.00
CA VAL A 28 -10.64 19.44 -3.46
C VAL A 28 -10.68 20.83 -4.07
N LYS A 29 -11.37 21.79 -3.44
CA LYS A 29 -11.44 23.17 -3.91
C LYS A 29 -10.05 23.81 -3.94
N ALA A 30 -9.30 23.73 -2.84
CA ALA A 30 -7.97 24.32 -2.70
C ALA A 30 -6.96 23.76 -3.73
N LEU A 31 -7.00 22.45 -3.99
CA LEU A 31 -6.15 21.83 -5.00
C LEU A 31 -6.53 22.25 -6.42
N LYS A 32 -7.83 22.38 -6.72
CA LYS A 32 -8.32 22.80 -8.05
C LYS A 32 -8.06 24.28 -8.32
N SER A 33 -8.16 25.14 -7.31
CA SER A 33 -7.87 26.57 -7.45
C SER A 33 -6.38 26.89 -7.45
N ARG A 34 -5.53 25.90 -7.16
CA ARG A 34 -4.07 26.08 -6.98
C ARG A 34 -3.71 27.05 -5.86
N ASP A 35 -4.63 27.28 -4.91
CA ASP A 35 -4.42 28.13 -3.73
C ASP A 35 -3.51 27.47 -2.68
N GLY A 36 -3.15 26.19 -2.90
CA GLY A 36 -2.40 25.39 -1.94
C GLY A 36 -3.27 24.95 -0.75
N VAL A 37 -2.85 23.87 -0.07
CA VAL A 37 -3.53 23.40 1.14
C VAL A 37 -2.96 24.16 2.34
N GLN A 38 -3.81 24.96 3.00
CA GLN A 38 -3.44 25.71 4.20
C GLN A 38 -3.09 24.78 5.37
N SER A 39 -2.29 25.26 6.32
CA SER A 39 -1.79 24.48 7.46
C SER A 39 -2.91 23.92 8.34
N GLU A 40 -3.96 24.72 8.56
CA GLU A 40 -5.13 24.37 9.35
C GLU A 40 -5.90 23.21 8.70
N LEU A 41 -6.14 23.30 7.40
CA LEU A 41 -6.79 22.25 6.62
C LEU A 41 -5.96 20.97 6.62
N ARG A 42 -4.63 21.07 6.47
CA ARG A 42 -3.74 19.92 6.57
C ARG A 42 -3.88 19.24 7.94
N GLN A 43 -3.85 19.99 9.03
CA GLN A 43 -3.98 19.45 10.38
C GLN A 43 -5.36 18.78 10.59
N GLU A 44 -6.41 19.36 10.03
CA GLU A 44 -7.75 18.78 10.06
C GLU A 44 -7.81 17.43 9.32
N LEU A 45 -7.22 17.35 8.13
CA LEU A 45 -7.11 16.09 7.37
C LEU A 45 -6.32 15.03 8.15
N GLU A 46 -5.18 15.40 8.74
CA GLU A 46 -4.40 14.50 9.61
C GLU A 46 -5.22 13.99 10.80
N ASN A 47 -6.00 14.87 11.42
CA ASN A 47 -6.86 14.51 12.54
C ASN A 47 -7.95 13.51 12.11
N HIS A 48 -8.56 13.71 10.95
CA HIS A 48 -9.52 12.75 10.42
C HIS A 48 -8.87 11.40 10.11
N VAL A 49 -7.72 11.40 9.41
CA VAL A 49 -6.96 10.18 9.12
C VAL A 49 -6.65 9.43 10.41
N LYS A 50 -6.20 10.12 11.46
CA LYS A 50 -5.83 9.48 12.74
C LYS A 50 -7.04 9.00 13.54
N ARG A 51 -8.10 9.81 13.65
CA ARG A 51 -9.16 9.62 14.67
C ARG A 51 -10.53 9.24 14.13
N SER A 52 -10.82 9.55 12.87
CA SER A 52 -12.17 9.37 12.31
C SER A 52 -12.34 8.08 11.52
N PHE A 53 -11.26 7.54 10.95
CA PHE A 53 -11.28 6.29 10.18
C PHE A 53 -10.74 5.08 10.96
N PRO A 54 -11.27 3.86 10.70
CA PRO A 54 -12.39 3.57 9.79
C PRO A 54 -13.72 4.08 10.33
N VAL A 55 -14.59 4.58 9.45
CA VAL A 55 -15.90 5.12 9.87
C VAL A 55 -16.87 3.95 10.06
N PRO A 56 -17.47 3.79 11.26
CA PRO A 56 -18.48 2.76 11.47
C PRO A 56 -19.69 2.99 10.58
N ILE A 57 -20.19 1.94 9.93
CA ILE A 57 -21.37 2.02 9.06
C ILE A 57 -22.60 2.33 9.92
N SER A 58 -23.27 3.44 9.62
CA SER A 58 -24.58 3.82 10.15
C SER A 58 -25.51 4.22 9.00
N THR A 59 -26.79 4.44 9.29
CA THR A 59 -27.77 4.96 8.32
C THR A 59 -27.32 6.31 7.73
N ALA A 60 -26.80 7.21 8.57
CA ALA A 60 -26.26 8.50 8.15
C ALA A 60 -25.09 8.37 7.15
N ILE A 61 -24.19 7.40 7.35
CA ILE A 61 -23.10 7.11 6.42
C ILE A 61 -23.62 6.45 5.14
N ALA A 62 -24.53 5.48 5.27
CA ALA A 62 -25.09 4.75 4.13
C ALA A 62 -25.83 5.66 3.13
N ASN A 63 -26.45 6.75 3.60
CA ASN A 63 -27.13 7.72 2.75
C ASN A 63 -26.17 8.65 1.99
N ARG A 64 -24.86 8.62 2.30
CA ARG A 64 -23.86 9.56 1.75
C ARG A 64 -22.72 8.86 1.02
N LEU A 65 -22.81 7.56 0.78
CA LEU A 65 -21.73 6.77 0.17
C LEU A 65 -21.31 7.28 -1.21
N SER A 66 -22.28 7.74 -2.02
CA SER A 66 -21.99 8.37 -3.32
C SER A 66 -21.17 9.65 -3.18
N GLU A 67 -21.40 10.41 -2.10
CA GLU A 67 -20.63 11.62 -1.80
C GLU A 67 -19.20 11.28 -1.38
N PHE A 68 -19.03 10.27 -0.51
CA PHE A 68 -17.71 9.74 -0.12
C PHE A 68 -16.93 9.26 -1.35
N ASP A 69 -17.54 8.47 -2.24
CA ASP A 69 -16.88 7.97 -3.44
C ASP A 69 -16.49 9.10 -4.40
N HIS A 70 -17.43 10.02 -4.68
CA HIS A 70 -17.19 11.15 -5.57
C HIS A 70 -16.07 12.08 -5.07
N LEU A 71 -16.08 12.43 -3.78
CA LEU A 71 -15.04 13.28 -3.19
C LEU A 71 -13.70 12.54 -3.09
N GLY A 72 -13.71 11.25 -2.72
CA GLY A 72 -12.52 10.41 -2.70
C GLY A 72 -11.86 10.33 -4.08
N CYS A 73 -12.64 10.12 -5.15
CA CYS A 73 -12.16 10.09 -6.52
C CYS A 73 -11.55 11.44 -6.94
N ASN A 74 -12.28 12.53 -6.70
CA ASN A 74 -11.82 13.87 -7.05
C ASN A 74 -10.53 14.24 -6.33
N LEU A 75 -10.44 13.93 -5.03
CA LEU A 75 -9.27 14.24 -4.24
C LEU A 75 -8.06 13.38 -4.66
N TRP A 76 -8.27 12.09 -4.92
CA TRP A 76 -7.22 11.20 -5.42
C TRP A 76 -6.63 11.70 -6.74
N ASN A 77 -7.50 12.10 -7.68
CA ASN A 77 -7.09 12.61 -8.98
C ASN A 77 -6.38 13.96 -8.85
N ALA A 78 -6.91 14.88 -8.04
CA ALA A 78 -6.29 16.18 -7.80
C ALA A 78 -4.89 16.03 -7.16
N ALA A 79 -4.75 15.17 -6.15
CA ALA A 79 -3.46 14.85 -5.54
C ALA A 79 -2.50 14.21 -6.56
N THR A 80 -2.97 13.26 -7.37
CA THR A 80 -2.12 12.62 -8.39
C THR A 80 -1.63 13.60 -9.45
N ASN A 81 -2.47 14.56 -9.86
CA ASN A 81 -2.06 15.61 -10.80
C ASN A 81 -1.02 16.55 -10.19
N LEU A 82 -1.19 16.94 -8.91
CA LEU A 82 -0.21 17.77 -8.20
C LEU A 82 1.17 17.09 -8.16
N LEU A 83 1.22 15.78 -7.90
CA LEU A 83 2.47 15.02 -7.94
C LEU A 83 3.14 15.04 -9.32
N ARG A 84 2.36 14.83 -10.39
CA ARG A 84 2.88 14.84 -11.77
C ARG A 84 3.37 16.21 -12.21
N GLU A 85 2.64 17.27 -11.85
CA GLU A 85 3.07 18.64 -12.11
C GLU A 85 4.39 18.94 -11.39
N ASP A 86 4.55 18.45 -10.16
CA ASP A 86 5.78 18.59 -9.39
C ASP A 86 6.95 17.81 -10.05
N GLU A 87 6.74 16.56 -10.46
CA GLU A 87 7.74 15.74 -11.20
C GLU A 87 8.21 16.42 -12.49
N GLN A 88 7.34 17.15 -13.18
CA GLN A 88 7.69 17.89 -14.41
C GLN A 88 8.44 19.20 -14.14
N GLN A 89 8.26 19.80 -12.96
CA GLN A 89 8.92 21.05 -12.56
C GLN A 89 10.27 20.81 -11.84
N GLN A 90 10.56 19.56 -11.47
CA GLN A 90 11.74 19.12 -10.69
C GLN A 90 13.10 19.29 -11.37
N ALA A 91 13.20 19.87 -12.57
CA ALA A 91 14.48 20.17 -13.22
C ALA A 91 15.32 21.28 -12.53
N SER A 92 14.91 21.86 -11.39
CA SER A 92 15.56 23.08 -10.88
C SER A 92 15.66 23.33 -9.35
N ASP A 93 15.04 22.56 -8.44
CA ASP A 93 15.08 22.93 -7.00
C ASP A 93 14.83 21.74 -6.02
N ASP A 94 15.92 21.27 -5.39
CA ASP A 94 16.01 20.11 -4.46
C ASP A 94 15.35 20.35 -3.08
N SER A 95 14.98 21.60 -2.78
CA SER A 95 14.42 22.01 -1.47
C SER A 95 12.90 21.82 -1.35
N ARG A 96 12.19 21.81 -2.48
CA ARG A 96 10.71 21.72 -2.57
C ARG A 96 10.19 20.30 -2.33
N GLU A 97 11.01 19.30 -2.64
CA GLU A 97 10.68 17.89 -2.53
C GLU A 97 10.43 17.45 -1.07
N ARG A 98 11.22 17.99 -0.13
CA ARG A 98 11.18 17.62 1.31
C ARG A 98 9.92 18.05 2.06
N HIS A 99 9.21 19.09 1.59
CA HIS A 99 8.06 19.65 2.31
C HIS A 99 6.70 19.22 1.74
N ARG A 100 6.66 18.74 0.48
CA ARG A 100 5.41 18.33 -0.20
C ARG A 100 5.09 16.85 -0.05
N GLY A 101 6.10 16.00 0.15
CA GLY A 101 5.92 14.57 0.44
C GLY A 101 4.90 14.30 1.55
N PRO A 102 5.01 14.92 2.73
CA PRO A 102 4.06 14.71 3.83
C PRO A 102 2.61 15.10 3.49
N LEU A 103 2.41 16.25 2.84
CA LEU A 103 1.07 16.70 2.42
C LEU A 103 0.46 15.71 1.41
N GLN A 104 1.24 15.30 0.43
CA GLN A 104 0.82 14.36 -0.60
C GLN A 104 0.43 13.00 0.02
N THR A 105 1.21 12.53 0.99
CA THR A 105 0.91 11.30 1.73
C THR A 105 -0.43 11.39 2.45
N ILE A 106 -0.70 12.51 3.13
CA ILE A 106 -1.96 12.74 3.85
C ILE A 106 -3.14 12.80 2.86
N LEU A 107 -3.01 13.54 1.76
CA LEU A 107 -4.07 13.67 0.76
C LEU A 107 -4.43 12.32 0.12
N ARG A 108 -3.44 11.52 -0.26
CA ARG A 108 -3.66 10.19 -0.84
C ARG A 108 -4.25 9.21 0.17
N THR A 109 -3.78 9.25 1.42
CA THR A 109 -4.31 8.42 2.51
C THR A 109 -5.76 8.78 2.79
N PHE A 110 -6.07 10.06 2.94
CA PHE A 110 -7.43 10.53 3.21
C PHE A 110 -8.38 10.23 2.04
N ALA A 111 -7.95 10.46 0.79
CA ALA A 111 -8.73 10.12 -0.39
C ALA A 111 -9.05 8.62 -0.47
N PHE A 112 -8.07 7.75 -0.20
CA PHE A 112 -8.32 6.31 -0.14
C PHE A 112 -9.30 5.95 0.98
N LEU A 113 -9.17 6.52 2.18
CA LEU A 113 -10.07 6.21 3.30
C LEU A 113 -11.53 6.64 3.03
N LEU A 114 -11.76 7.69 2.23
CA LEU A 114 -13.09 8.05 1.73
C LEU A 114 -13.65 6.97 0.79
N LEU A 115 -12.85 6.53 -0.18
CA LEU A 115 -13.21 5.48 -1.13
C LEU A 115 -13.48 4.15 -0.42
N ASP A 116 -12.63 3.80 0.53
CA ASP A 116 -12.74 2.62 1.35
C ASP A 116 -14.04 2.63 2.18
N THR A 117 -14.40 3.79 2.75
CA THR A 117 -15.67 3.96 3.47
C THR A 117 -16.88 3.76 2.55
N ALA A 118 -16.85 4.34 1.34
CA ALA A 118 -17.90 4.15 0.34
C ALA A 118 -18.02 2.67 -0.07
N HIS A 119 -16.88 2.00 -0.25
CA HIS A 119 -16.80 0.61 -0.66
C HIS A 119 -17.30 -0.34 0.43
N HIS A 120 -16.85 -0.24 1.68
CA HIS A 120 -17.22 -1.18 2.74
C HIS A 120 -18.71 -1.23 3.06
N ALA A 121 -19.39 -0.09 2.95
CA ALA A 121 -20.84 -0.06 3.13
C ALA A 121 -21.60 -0.69 1.94
N THR A 122 -21.01 -0.64 0.75
CA THR A 122 -21.61 -1.17 -0.49
C THR A 122 -21.29 -2.65 -0.72
N ALA A 123 -20.09 -3.12 -0.35
CA ALA A 123 -19.66 -4.51 -0.46
C ALA A 123 -20.52 -5.48 0.37
N ARG A 124 -21.14 -5.00 1.47
CA ARG A 124 -22.17 -5.75 2.21
C ARG A 124 -23.46 -5.99 1.41
N ARG A 125 -23.65 -5.29 0.29
CA ARG A 125 -24.87 -5.29 -0.54
C ARG A 125 -24.62 -5.72 -1.98
N SER A 126 -23.40 -5.60 -2.51
CA SER A 126 -23.04 -5.86 -3.91
C SER A 126 -21.76 -6.70 -4.01
N LYS A 127 -21.76 -7.70 -4.91
CA LYS A 127 -20.58 -8.51 -5.29
C LYS A 127 -19.80 -7.89 -6.44
N ASP A 128 -19.65 -6.56 -6.45
CA ASP A 128 -18.92 -5.85 -7.49
C ASP A 128 -17.40 -6.06 -7.33
N MET A 129 -16.88 -7.09 -7.98
CA MET A 129 -15.46 -7.46 -7.94
C MET A 129 -14.57 -6.40 -8.58
N ASP A 130 -15.04 -5.68 -9.60
CA ASP A 130 -14.22 -4.67 -10.28
C ASP A 130 -13.99 -3.46 -9.37
N GLN A 131 -15.02 -3.07 -8.60
CA GLN A 131 -14.87 -2.05 -7.57
C GLN A 131 -13.97 -2.52 -6.42
N GLN A 132 -14.04 -3.79 -6.01
CA GLN A 132 -13.11 -4.35 -5.01
C GLN A 132 -11.66 -4.29 -5.48
N ILE A 133 -11.40 -4.76 -6.71
CA ILE A 133 -10.07 -4.72 -7.35
C ILE A 133 -9.59 -3.27 -7.44
N ARG A 134 -10.46 -2.34 -7.81
CA ARG A 134 -10.13 -0.91 -7.88
C ARG A 134 -9.74 -0.36 -6.51
N ASN A 135 -10.54 -0.60 -5.47
CA ASN A 135 -10.26 -0.10 -4.12
C ASN A 135 -8.95 -0.67 -3.57
N PHE A 136 -8.75 -1.98 -3.71
CA PHE A 136 -7.54 -2.65 -3.25
C PHE A 136 -6.29 -2.08 -3.92
N ARG A 137 -6.33 -1.89 -5.25
CA ARG A 137 -5.24 -1.26 -6.01
C ARG A 137 -4.92 0.16 -5.53
N ILE A 138 -5.94 0.96 -5.23
CA ILE A 138 -5.75 2.34 -4.74
C ILE A 138 -5.10 2.30 -3.36
N GLY A 139 -5.54 1.39 -2.48
CA GLY A 139 -4.95 1.17 -1.15
C GLY A 139 -3.48 0.78 -1.23
N LEU A 140 -3.11 -0.17 -2.10
CA LEU A 140 -1.72 -0.58 -2.33
C LEU A 140 -0.86 0.59 -2.82
N LYS A 141 -1.36 1.38 -3.79
CA LYS A 141 -0.66 2.58 -4.29
C LYS A 141 -0.49 3.66 -3.22
N ALA A 142 -1.48 3.85 -2.35
CA ALA A 142 -1.38 4.79 -1.24
C ALA A 142 -0.34 4.31 -0.22
N CYS A 143 -0.34 3.02 0.10
CA CYS A 143 0.61 2.40 1.02
C CYS A 143 2.04 2.50 0.51
N ARG A 144 2.28 2.14 -0.75
CA ARG A 144 3.60 2.25 -1.40
C ARG A 144 4.13 3.68 -1.29
N PHE A 145 3.31 4.66 -1.64
CA PHE A 145 3.67 6.07 -1.51
C PHE A 145 4.05 6.45 -0.07
N CYS A 146 3.28 6.01 0.94
CA CYS A 146 3.63 6.25 2.35
C CYS A 146 4.99 5.65 2.71
N LEU A 147 5.27 4.42 2.25
CA LEU A 147 6.53 3.74 2.51
C LEU A 147 7.72 4.42 1.84
N ASP A 148 7.55 4.92 0.62
CA ASP A 148 8.59 5.67 -0.09
C ASP A 148 8.92 6.96 0.65
N GLN A 149 7.92 7.61 1.26
CA GLN A 149 8.07 8.80 2.10
C GLN A 149 8.46 8.49 3.57
N ASN A 150 8.72 7.23 3.93
CA ASN A 150 9.00 6.78 5.31
C ASN A 150 7.89 7.09 6.35
N GLU A 151 6.65 7.30 5.91
CA GLU A 151 5.48 7.54 6.74
C GLU A 151 4.88 6.21 7.25
N LEU A 152 5.63 5.50 8.08
CA LEU A 152 5.31 4.13 8.52
C LEU A 152 3.94 4.02 9.23
N GLN A 153 3.57 5.02 10.03
CA GLN A 153 2.29 5.03 10.74
C GLN A 153 1.08 5.13 9.81
N LEU A 154 1.22 5.85 8.69
CA LEU A 154 0.16 5.91 7.68
C LEU A 154 0.16 4.62 6.84
N ALA A 155 1.33 4.10 6.49
CA ALA A 155 1.47 2.84 5.77
C ALA A 155 0.81 1.67 6.51
N VAL A 156 1.08 1.49 7.82
CA VAL A 156 0.47 0.39 8.58
C VAL A 156 -1.05 0.50 8.62
N LYS A 157 -1.59 1.71 8.77
CA LYS A 157 -3.03 1.95 8.76
C LYS A 157 -3.67 1.57 7.43
N LEU A 158 -3.01 1.87 6.31
CA LEU A 158 -3.45 1.47 4.98
C LEU A 158 -3.36 -0.06 4.78
N LEU A 159 -2.28 -0.67 5.27
CA LEU A 159 -2.08 -2.12 5.23
C LEU A 159 -3.16 -2.87 6.03
N GLU A 160 -3.63 -2.32 7.15
CA GLU A 160 -4.74 -2.88 7.91
C GLU A 160 -6.05 -2.88 7.11
N ARG A 161 -6.32 -1.82 6.33
CA ARG A 161 -7.49 -1.78 5.42
C ARG A 161 -7.33 -2.79 4.28
N CYS A 162 -6.15 -2.84 3.67
CA CYS A 162 -5.83 -3.77 2.60
C CYS A 162 -5.91 -5.24 3.04
N ALA A 163 -5.66 -5.56 4.31
CA ALA A 163 -5.77 -6.92 4.84
C ALA A 163 -7.17 -7.51 4.69
N GLU A 164 -8.23 -6.69 4.74
CA GLU A 164 -9.60 -7.16 4.55
C GLU A 164 -9.82 -7.68 3.12
N HIS A 165 -9.18 -7.07 2.12
CA HIS A 165 -9.22 -7.54 0.73
C HIS A 165 -8.47 -8.87 0.57
N VAL A 166 -7.29 -9.00 1.18
CA VAL A 166 -6.50 -10.24 1.15
C VAL A 166 -7.27 -11.40 1.78
N ASN A 167 -7.86 -11.19 2.96
CA ASN A 167 -8.68 -12.20 3.62
C ASN A 167 -9.87 -12.63 2.77
N THR A 168 -10.50 -11.69 2.05
CA THR A 168 -11.60 -11.99 1.13
C THR A 168 -11.12 -12.89 -0.02
N VAL A 169 -9.99 -12.55 -0.65
CA VAL A 169 -9.40 -13.36 -1.74
C VAL A 169 -9.00 -14.76 -1.25
N GLU A 170 -8.29 -14.85 -0.12
CA GLU A 170 -7.82 -16.12 0.44
C GLU A 170 -8.97 -17.02 0.92
N THR A 171 -10.10 -16.45 1.38
CA THR A 171 -11.26 -17.22 1.83
C THR A 171 -12.18 -17.65 0.68
N GLU A 172 -12.30 -16.85 -0.38
CA GLU A 172 -13.19 -17.12 -1.51
C GLU A 172 -12.55 -18.03 -2.59
N SER A 173 -11.23 -18.20 -2.59
CA SER A 173 -10.52 -19.23 -3.37
C SER A 173 -10.35 -20.49 -2.51
N PRO A 174 -11.32 -21.43 -2.42
CA PRO A 174 -11.54 -22.40 -3.50
C PRO A 174 -12.91 -23.14 -3.44
N LEU A 175 -13.99 -22.66 -4.05
CA LEU A 175 -15.17 -23.53 -4.31
C LEU A 175 -15.84 -23.17 -5.64
N VAL A 176 -15.54 -23.98 -6.66
CA VAL A 176 -16.38 -24.30 -7.83
C VAL A 176 -17.12 -23.11 -8.46
N ARG A 177 -16.48 -22.43 -9.43
CA ARG A 177 -17.21 -21.63 -10.42
C ARG A 177 -17.38 -22.44 -11.71
N MET A 178 -18.43 -23.25 -11.75
CA MET A 178 -18.96 -23.81 -13.00
C MET A 178 -19.72 -22.72 -13.76
N HIS A 179 -19.03 -21.85 -14.51
CA HIS A 179 -19.68 -21.10 -15.60
C HIS A 179 -18.69 -20.55 -16.63
N ASN A 180 -18.83 -21.07 -17.86
CA ASN A 180 -18.57 -20.61 -19.24
C ASN A 180 -17.72 -19.37 -19.62
N ASP A 181 -17.00 -18.67 -18.73
CA ASP A 181 -16.05 -17.60 -19.11
C ASP A 181 -14.68 -17.80 -18.40
N HIS A 182 -14.00 -18.87 -18.81
CA HIS A 182 -12.78 -19.34 -18.16
C HIS A 182 -11.63 -18.31 -18.24
N ASP A 183 -11.57 -17.50 -19.30
CA ASP A 183 -10.47 -16.57 -19.55
C ASP A 183 -10.57 -15.29 -18.70
N GLU A 184 -11.75 -14.67 -18.61
CA GLU A 184 -11.92 -13.48 -17.76
C GLU A 184 -11.80 -13.81 -16.27
N ALA A 185 -12.32 -14.97 -15.85
CA ALA A 185 -12.18 -15.43 -14.48
C ALA A 185 -10.71 -15.67 -14.12
N ASN A 186 -9.96 -16.36 -14.98
CA ASN A 186 -8.52 -16.58 -14.81
C ASN A 186 -7.74 -15.25 -14.77
N HIS A 187 -8.07 -14.30 -15.65
CA HIS A 187 -7.40 -13.00 -15.67
C HIS A 187 -7.64 -12.21 -14.37
N ARG A 188 -8.86 -12.25 -13.83
CA ARG A 188 -9.21 -11.61 -12.55
C ARG A 188 -8.47 -12.27 -11.39
N GLU A 189 -8.42 -13.59 -11.34
CA GLU A 189 -7.70 -14.34 -10.31
C GLU A 189 -6.20 -14.01 -10.34
N THR A 190 -5.59 -14.02 -11.52
CA THR A 190 -4.18 -13.64 -11.72
C THR A 190 -3.89 -12.22 -11.22
N LYS A 191 -4.78 -11.28 -11.52
CA LYS A 191 -4.66 -9.88 -11.07
C LYS A 191 -4.79 -9.76 -9.55
N LEU A 192 -5.72 -10.49 -8.93
CA LEU A 192 -5.89 -10.50 -7.48
C LEU A 192 -4.68 -11.13 -6.79
N ALA A 193 -4.18 -12.26 -7.30
CA ALA A 193 -2.96 -12.89 -6.81
C ALA A 193 -1.76 -11.93 -6.88
N GLY A 194 -1.59 -11.21 -7.99
CA GLY A 194 -0.56 -10.17 -8.10
C GLY A 194 -0.70 -9.04 -7.07
N MET A 195 -1.93 -8.61 -6.78
CA MET A 195 -2.19 -7.61 -5.72
C MET A 195 -1.93 -8.14 -4.31
N VAL A 196 -2.20 -9.43 -4.05
CA VAL A 196 -1.88 -10.09 -2.77
C VAL A 196 -0.37 -10.20 -2.61
N SER A 197 0.37 -10.55 -3.68
CA SER A 197 1.84 -10.52 -3.64
C SER A 197 2.37 -9.09 -3.41
N GLU A 198 1.81 -8.08 -4.08
CA GLU A 198 2.17 -6.69 -3.82
C GLU A 198 1.89 -6.29 -2.36
N TYR A 199 0.75 -6.71 -1.79
CA TYR A 199 0.43 -6.49 -0.39
C TYR A 199 1.51 -7.06 0.55
N TYR A 200 1.89 -8.32 0.38
CA TYR A 200 2.89 -8.96 1.24
C TYR A 200 4.27 -8.35 1.07
N LEU A 201 4.64 -7.93 -0.15
CA LEU A 201 5.85 -7.15 -0.39
C LEU A 201 5.81 -5.83 0.40
N LEU A 202 4.69 -5.08 0.38
CA LEU A 202 4.57 -3.84 1.15
C LEU A 202 4.58 -4.08 2.66
N ARG A 203 4.00 -5.18 3.16
CA ARG A 203 4.11 -5.60 4.57
C ARG A 203 5.56 -5.89 4.96
N MET A 204 6.29 -6.58 4.10
CA MET A 204 7.71 -6.88 4.26
C MET A 204 8.54 -5.60 4.29
N THR A 205 8.33 -4.68 3.34
CA THR A 205 8.97 -3.36 3.30
C THR A 205 8.72 -2.58 4.58
N HIS A 206 7.46 -2.51 5.03
CA HIS A 206 7.10 -1.83 6.27
C HIS A 206 7.84 -2.42 7.47
N ALA A 207 7.80 -3.75 7.63
CA ALA A 207 8.44 -4.45 8.74
C ALA A 207 9.95 -4.21 8.76
N PHE A 208 10.60 -4.28 7.59
CA PHE A 208 12.02 -3.99 7.46
C PHE A 208 12.35 -2.55 7.87
N LYS A 209 11.63 -1.55 7.34
CA LYS A 209 11.82 -0.14 7.70
C LYS A 209 11.52 0.16 9.18
N ALA A 210 10.62 -0.60 9.80
CA ALA A 210 10.29 -0.50 11.22
C ALA A 210 11.25 -1.27 12.14
N ASP A 211 12.38 -1.76 11.59
CA ASP A 211 13.39 -2.55 12.31
C ASP A 211 12.87 -3.87 12.90
N ARG A 212 11.81 -4.41 12.30
CA ARG A 212 11.16 -5.68 12.69
C ARG A 212 11.48 -6.76 11.68
N ILE A 213 12.76 -7.18 11.67
CA ILE A 213 13.24 -8.20 10.74
C ILE A 213 12.52 -9.55 10.91
N ASP A 214 12.06 -9.85 12.13
CA ASP A 214 11.23 -11.00 12.48
C ASP A 214 9.89 -10.99 11.70
N LEU A 215 9.25 -9.83 11.63
CA LEU A 215 8.01 -9.68 10.88
C LEU A 215 8.27 -9.64 9.37
N ALA A 216 9.38 -9.05 8.94
CA ALA A 216 9.77 -9.07 7.53
C ALA A 216 10.02 -10.51 7.05
N ASP A 217 10.62 -11.35 7.89
CA ASP A 217 10.81 -12.79 7.65
C ASP A 217 9.47 -13.50 7.46
N HIS A 218 8.53 -13.25 8.36
CA HIS A 218 7.18 -13.82 8.29
C HIS A 218 6.43 -13.41 7.00
N PHE A 219 6.54 -12.15 6.58
CA PHE A 219 5.86 -11.69 5.36
C PHE A 219 6.55 -12.18 4.08
N PHE A 220 7.86 -12.43 4.11
CA PHE A 220 8.55 -13.08 3.00
C PHE A 220 7.96 -14.48 2.76
N ASP A 221 7.71 -15.26 3.81
CA ASP A 221 7.17 -16.62 3.67
C ASP A 221 5.73 -16.65 3.12
N LYS A 222 4.99 -15.54 3.28
CA LYS A 222 3.65 -15.35 2.69
C LYS A 222 3.68 -14.82 1.25
N LEU A 223 4.83 -14.33 0.80
CA LEU A 223 4.98 -13.80 -0.54
C LEU A 223 5.04 -14.95 -1.53
N SER A 224 3.98 -15.11 -2.32
CA SER A 224 4.00 -16.06 -3.45
C SER A 224 4.87 -15.51 -4.57
N ILE A 225 6.14 -15.92 -4.58
CA ILE A 225 7.12 -15.57 -5.64
C ILE A 225 7.06 -16.60 -6.80
N SER A 226 6.38 -17.73 -6.61
CA SER A 226 6.26 -18.79 -7.63
C SER A 226 4.90 -18.79 -8.32
N GLY A 227 4.88 -19.09 -9.63
CA GLY A 227 3.69 -19.44 -10.42
C GLY A 227 2.76 -18.30 -10.83
N VAL A 228 2.73 -17.19 -10.08
CA VAL A 228 1.88 -16.01 -10.35
C VAL A 228 2.61 -14.68 -10.08
N ALA A 229 3.89 -14.72 -9.70
CA ALA A 229 4.65 -13.51 -9.40
C ALA A 229 4.92 -12.72 -10.68
N GLN A 230 4.56 -11.44 -10.67
CA GLN A 230 4.91 -10.53 -11.75
C GLN A 230 6.41 -10.23 -11.67
N PRO A 231 7.16 -10.16 -12.79
CA PRO A 231 8.58 -9.84 -12.80
C PRO A 231 8.95 -8.62 -11.96
N ILE A 232 8.09 -7.59 -11.99
CA ILE A 232 8.24 -6.37 -11.17
C ILE A 232 8.23 -6.68 -9.66
N ILE A 233 7.37 -7.60 -9.20
CA ILE A 233 7.33 -7.99 -7.79
C ILE A 233 8.58 -8.77 -7.41
N ALA A 234 9.07 -9.65 -8.29
CA ALA A 234 10.32 -10.38 -8.08
C ALA A 234 11.51 -9.43 -7.93
N GLU A 235 11.65 -8.45 -8.82
CA GLU A 235 12.71 -7.43 -8.77
C GLU A 235 12.65 -6.58 -7.50
N LEU A 236 11.47 -6.08 -7.14
CA LEU A 236 11.30 -5.28 -5.93
C LEU A 236 11.59 -6.11 -4.67
N THR A 237 11.24 -7.40 -4.69
CA THR A 237 11.57 -8.32 -3.60
C THR A 237 13.07 -8.54 -3.51
N ALA A 238 13.74 -8.76 -4.64
CA ALA A 238 15.18 -8.93 -4.71
C ALA A 238 15.91 -7.69 -4.20
N GLN A 239 15.47 -6.50 -4.63
CA GLN A 239 16.03 -5.23 -4.19
C GLN A 239 15.87 -5.04 -2.66
N LEU A 240 14.67 -5.27 -2.12
CA LEU A 240 14.43 -5.16 -0.69
C LEU A 240 15.27 -6.16 0.12
N CYS A 241 15.36 -7.41 -0.35
CA CYS A 241 16.18 -8.44 0.26
C CYS A 241 17.68 -8.08 0.24
N PHE A 242 18.16 -7.49 -0.86
CA PHE A 242 19.53 -7.00 -0.98
C PHE A 242 19.82 -5.86 0.00
N ASP A 243 18.91 -4.89 0.10
CA ASP A 243 19.02 -3.79 1.06
C ASP A 243 18.97 -4.26 2.52
N ALA A 244 18.15 -5.27 2.81
CA ALA A 244 18.12 -5.94 4.10
C ALA A 244 19.44 -6.65 4.42
N GLY A 245 19.99 -7.42 3.47
CA GLY A 245 21.28 -8.06 3.58
C GLY A 245 22.38 -7.05 3.94
N LYS A 246 22.56 -6.00 3.12
CA LYS A 246 23.55 -4.94 3.40
C LYS A 246 23.39 -4.31 4.79
N THR A 247 22.16 -4.10 5.23
CA THR A 247 21.87 -3.51 6.54
C THR A 247 22.28 -4.46 7.68
N LEU A 248 22.05 -5.76 7.52
CA LEU A 248 22.42 -6.79 8.49
C LEU A 248 23.93 -6.98 8.59
N VAL A 249 24.67 -6.87 7.48
CA VAL A 249 26.15 -6.83 7.50
C VAL A 249 26.66 -5.71 8.40
N LYS A 250 26.13 -4.49 8.22
CA LYS A 250 26.53 -3.33 9.00
C LYS A 250 26.25 -3.49 10.50
N ARG A 251 25.32 -4.37 10.85
CA ARG A 251 24.94 -4.71 12.23
C ARG A 251 25.68 -5.93 12.79
N GLY A 252 26.56 -6.57 12.00
CA GLY A 252 27.32 -7.76 12.40
C GLY A 252 26.55 -9.08 12.27
N SER A 253 25.31 -9.07 11.78
CA SER A 253 24.47 -10.26 11.65
C SER A 253 24.71 -10.98 10.32
N VAL A 254 25.91 -11.53 10.14
CA VAL A 254 26.36 -12.12 8.86
C VAL A 254 25.49 -13.28 8.40
N ASP A 255 25.12 -14.21 9.28
CA ASP A 255 24.28 -15.37 8.88
C ASP A 255 22.89 -14.94 8.37
N LEU A 256 22.29 -13.95 9.05
CA LEU A 256 21.03 -13.36 8.58
C LEU A 256 21.26 -12.64 7.25
N SER A 257 22.33 -11.89 7.09
CA SER A 257 22.64 -11.23 5.81
C SER A 257 22.69 -12.24 4.66
N ILE A 258 23.38 -13.37 4.83
CA ILE A 258 23.47 -14.42 3.80
C ILE A 258 22.07 -14.93 3.44
N LYS A 259 21.24 -15.27 4.44
CA LYS A 259 19.84 -15.68 4.22
C LYS A 259 19.06 -14.68 3.36
N TRP A 260 19.17 -13.39 3.65
CA TRP A 260 18.46 -12.35 2.91
C TRP A 260 19.01 -12.16 1.48
N LEU A 261 20.32 -12.31 1.28
CA LEU A 261 20.92 -12.24 -0.06
C LEU A 261 20.55 -13.46 -0.92
N ASP A 262 20.50 -14.66 -0.34
CA ASP A 262 20.05 -15.87 -1.03
C ASP A 262 18.59 -15.75 -1.48
N ARG A 263 17.74 -15.15 -0.63
CA ARG A 263 16.35 -14.81 -0.99
C ARG A 263 16.26 -13.82 -2.13
N ALA A 264 17.19 -12.86 -2.21
CA ALA A 264 17.22 -11.90 -3.30
C ALA A 264 17.51 -12.60 -4.64
N LEU A 265 18.50 -13.51 -4.68
CA LEU A 265 18.78 -14.32 -5.87
C LEU A 265 17.60 -15.23 -6.22
N SER A 266 17.05 -15.94 -5.23
CA SER A 266 15.91 -16.84 -5.43
C SER A 266 14.70 -16.12 -6.03
N ALA A 267 14.47 -14.85 -5.66
CA ALA A 267 13.41 -14.05 -6.24
C ALA A 267 13.65 -13.76 -7.73
N LEU A 268 14.87 -13.40 -8.12
CA LEU A 268 15.23 -13.18 -9.53
C LEU A 268 15.25 -14.48 -10.34
N ASP A 269 15.66 -15.60 -9.74
CA ASP A 269 15.70 -16.93 -10.38
C ASP A 269 14.29 -17.51 -10.63
N GLY A 270 13.28 -17.00 -9.94
CA GLY A 270 11.88 -17.36 -10.17
C GLY A 270 11.29 -16.81 -11.47
N CYS A 271 12.00 -15.92 -12.18
CA CYS A 271 11.56 -15.31 -13.44
C CYS A 271 12.53 -15.63 -14.59
N GLY A 272 12.00 -15.68 -15.83
CA GLY A 272 12.82 -15.71 -17.04
C GLY A 272 13.66 -14.44 -17.13
N VAL A 273 14.91 -14.55 -17.59
CA VAL A 273 15.83 -13.40 -17.69
C VAL A 273 15.29 -12.34 -18.65
N GLU A 274 14.58 -12.78 -19.68
CA GLU A 274 13.89 -11.97 -20.68
C GLU A 274 12.71 -11.16 -20.14
N ASP A 275 12.11 -11.59 -19.02
CA ASP A 275 10.98 -10.92 -18.39
C ASP A 275 11.41 -9.84 -17.39
N LEU A 276 12.69 -9.84 -17.01
CA LEU A 276 13.27 -8.90 -16.06
C LEU A 276 13.81 -7.65 -16.78
N SER A 277 13.86 -6.55 -16.04
CA SER A 277 14.50 -5.30 -16.47
C SER A 277 16.01 -5.46 -16.60
N MET A 278 16.65 -4.56 -17.35
CA MET A 278 18.12 -4.56 -17.50
C MET A 278 18.83 -4.39 -16.14
N ASP A 279 18.24 -3.59 -15.24
CA ASP A 279 18.75 -3.31 -13.90
C ASP A 279 18.83 -4.58 -13.03
N SER A 280 18.00 -5.60 -13.32
CA SER A 280 18.03 -6.89 -12.61
C SER A 280 19.37 -7.61 -12.75
N SER A 281 20.08 -7.44 -13.88
CA SER A 281 21.37 -8.06 -14.13
C SER A 281 22.47 -7.43 -13.27
N GLU A 282 22.46 -6.10 -13.13
CA GLU A 282 23.35 -5.36 -12.24
C GLU A 282 23.08 -5.72 -10.78
N LEU A 283 21.80 -5.79 -10.39
CA LEU A 283 21.39 -6.22 -9.06
C LEU A 283 21.89 -7.63 -8.74
N ARG A 284 21.74 -8.58 -9.67
CA ARG A 284 22.24 -9.95 -9.52
C ARG A 284 23.75 -10.00 -9.32
N LEU A 285 24.50 -9.22 -10.11
CA LEU A 285 25.96 -9.10 -9.95
C LEU A 285 26.33 -8.52 -8.59
N ALA A 286 25.64 -7.47 -8.14
CA ALA A 286 25.87 -6.85 -6.84
C ALA A 286 25.60 -7.82 -5.67
N ILE A 287 24.50 -8.59 -5.75
CA ILE A 287 24.17 -9.61 -4.75
C ILE A 287 25.25 -10.70 -4.70
N THR A 288 25.65 -11.22 -5.87
CA THR A 288 26.64 -12.30 -5.99
C THR A 288 28.01 -11.87 -5.48
N SER A 289 28.44 -10.66 -5.83
CA SER A 289 29.69 -10.06 -5.34
C SER A 289 29.69 -9.92 -3.82
N THR A 290 28.58 -9.45 -3.25
CA THR A 290 28.42 -9.32 -1.79
C THR A 290 28.50 -10.68 -1.10
N LEU A 291 27.84 -11.71 -1.66
CA LEU A 291 27.91 -13.07 -1.15
C LEU A 291 29.33 -13.66 -1.20
N GLY A 292 30.04 -13.47 -2.33
CA GLY A 292 31.44 -13.88 -2.50
C GLY A 292 32.41 -13.20 -1.51
N GLY A 293 32.07 -12.00 -1.04
CA GLY A 293 32.81 -11.33 0.04
C GLY A 293 32.78 -12.11 1.36
N PHE A 294 31.66 -12.76 1.71
CA PHE A 294 31.55 -13.53 2.95
C PHE A 294 32.30 -14.86 2.87
N THR A 295 32.28 -15.53 1.71
CA THR A 295 32.99 -16.80 1.53
C THR A 295 34.50 -16.60 1.66
N ASN A 296 35.05 -15.57 1.04
CA ASN A 296 36.46 -15.22 1.16
C ASN A 296 36.85 -14.82 2.60
N SER A 297 35.98 -14.10 3.31
CA SER A 297 36.24 -13.69 4.69
C SER A 297 36.20 -14.87 5.69
N ARG A 298 35.32 -15.86 5.47
CA ARG A 298 35.28 -17.09 6.28
C ARG A 298 36.51 -17.96 6.08
N VAL A 299 37.04 -18.05 4.87
CA VAL A 299 38.28 -18.80 4.57
C VAL A 299 39.51 -18.15 5.22
N LEU A 300 39.54 -16.82 5.33
CA LEU A 300 40.64 -16.09 5.98
C LEU A 300 40.62 -16.17 7.51
N LEU A 301 39.46 -16.45 8.14
CA LEU A 301 39.34 -16.61 9.59
C LEU A 301 39.56 -18.07 10.07
N GLN A 302 39.69 -19.01 9.14
CA GLN A 302 39.94 -20.43 9.41
C GLN A 302 41.39 -20.86 9.13
N ASN A 303 42.24 -19.95 8.66
CA ASN A 303 43.68 -20.12 8.46
C ASN A 303 44.46 -19.21 9.42
#